data_AF-A0A7G2K0F8-F1
#
_entry.id   AF-A0A7G2K0F8-F1
#
_cell.length_a   1.000
_cell.length_b   1.000
_cell.length_c   1.000
_cell.angle_alpha   90.00
_cell.angle_beta   90.00
_cell.angle_gamma   90.00
#
_symmetry.space_group_name_H-M   'P 1'
#
loop_
_entity.id
_entity.type
_entity.pdbx_description
1 polymer ?
#
loop_
_entity_poly.entity_id
_entity_poly.type
_entity_poly.pdbx_seq_one_letter_code
_entity_poly.pdbx_strand_id
1 'polypeptide(L)'
;MDVSTQQVVSVAAALIPFLEHDDANRALMGANMQRQAVPTLRADKPLVGTGMEKPIALDSGVAVVAKRGGTVQYVDASRIVIKVNEDETIAGEAG
;
A
#
# COMPACT_ATOMS: atom_id res chain seq x y z
N MET A 1 5.15 -27.45 -1.56
CA MET A 1 6.40 -26.70 -1.37
C MET A 1 6.00 -25.30 -0.98
N ASP A 2 6.55 -24.76 0.11
CA ASP A 2 6.22 -23.42 0.59
C ASP A 2 6.63 -22.34 -0.43
N VAL A 3 5.76 -21.35 -0.64
CA VAL A 3 5.92 -20.35 -1.72
C VAL A 3 6.69 -19.12 -1.23
N SER A 4 6.51 -18.74 0.04
CA SER A 4 7.17 -17.58 0.64
C SER A 4 7.32 -17.74 2.15
N THR A 5 8.41 -17.19 2.72
CA THR A 5 8.61 -17.12 4.17
C THR A 5 7.59 -16.22 4.86
N GLN A 6 6.94 -15.31 4.12
CA GLN A 6 5.91 -14.41 4.66
C GLN A 6 4.52 -15.06 4.75
N GLN A 7 4.32 -16.25 4.15
CA GLN A 7 2.99 -16.90 4.10
C GLN A 7 2.47 -17.33 5.49
N VAL A 8 3.38 -17.50 6.45
CA VAL A 8 3.09 -17.97 7.82
C VAL A 8 2.79 -16.83 8.80
N VAL A 9 3.06 -15.57 8.42
CA VAL A 9 2.91 -14.41 9.30
C VAL A 9 1.79 -13.49 8.82
N SER A 10 1.17 -12.78 9.76
CA SER A 10 0.15 -11.77 9.42
C SER A 10 0.76 -10.59 8.65
N VAL A 11 -0.07 -9.85 7.91
CA VAL A 11 0.34 -8.64 7.17
C VAL A 11 1.04 -7.62 8.07
N ALA A 12 0.55 -7.41 9.30
CA ALA A 12 1.15 -6.47 10.25
C ALA A 12 2.50 -6.97 10.79
N ALA A 13 2.63 -8.28 11.05
CA ALA A 13 3.91 -8.85 11.45
C ALA A 13 4.94 -8.80 10.31
N ALA A 14 4.50 -8.94 9.06
CA ALA A 14 5.35 -8.84 7.87
C ALA A 14 5.91 -7.43 7.63
N LEU A 15 5.42 -6.39 8.33
CA LEU A 15 5.97 -5.04 8.33
C LEU A 15 7.12 -4.85 9.35
N ILE A 16 7.40 -5.83 10.20
CA ILE A 16 8.48 -5.74 11.20
C ILE A 16 9.79 -6.18 10.53
N PRO A 17 10.80 -5.30 10.39
CA PRO A 17 12.10 -5.68 9.84
C PRO A 17 12.83 -6.60 10.81
N PHE A 18 13.60 -7.55 10.27
CA PHE A 18 14.40 -8.52 11.05
C PHE A 18 13.56 -9.35 12.04
N LEU A 19 12.31 -9.66 11.70
CA LEU A 19 11.36 -10.39 12.55
C LEU A 19 11.94 -11.71 13.11
N GLU A 20 12.81 -12.37 12.35
CA GLU A 20 13.51 -13.60 12.75
C GLU A 20 14.44 -13.43 13.97
N HIS A 21 14.79 -12.19 14.32
CA HIS A 21 15.60 -11.84 15.49
C HIS A 21 14.75 -11.37 16.68
N ASP A 22 13.42 -11.28 16.52
CA ASP A 22 12.47 -10.86 17.53
C ASP A 22 11.76 -12.05 18.17
N ASP A 23 11.50 -11.97 19.47
CA ASP A 23 10.66 -12.95 20.14
C ASP A 23 9.18 -12.74 19.79
N ALA A 24 8.38 -13.81 19.86
CA ALA A 24 6.98 -13.78 19.41
C ALA A 24 6.11 -12.77 20.18
N ASN A 25 6.37 -12.54 21.48
CA ASN A 25 5.57 -11.61 22.27
C ASN A 25 5.89 -10.16 21.90
N ARG A 26 7.15 -9.83 21.67
CA ARG A 26 7.56 -8.51 21.17
C ARG A 26 7.04 -8.25 19.76
N ALA A 27 7.13 -9.24 18.87
CA ALA A 27 6.56 -9.15 17.53
C ALA A 27 5.04 -8.93 17.57
N LEU A 28 4.32 -9.62 18.45
CA LEU A 28 2.88 -9.42 18.67
C LEU A 28 2.57 -7.99 19.13
N MET A 29 3.34 -7.46 20.09
CA MET A 29 3.19 -6.09 20.54
C MET A 29 3.46 -5.10 19.40
N GLY A 30 4.54 -5.27 18.65
CA GLY A 30 4.87 -4.43 17.49
C GLY A 30 3.76 -4.42 16.43
N ALA A 31 3.23 -5.60 16.07
CA ALA A 31 2.15 -5.72 15.09
C ALA A 31 0.85 -5.04 15.56
N ASN A 32 0.55 -5.06 16.87
CA ASN A 32 -0.61 -4.37 17.43
C ASN A 32 -0.40 -2.85 17.54
N MET A 33 0.81 -2.41 17.87
CA MET A 33 1.15 -0.98 17.97
C MET A 33 0.99 -0.28 16.62
N GLN A 34 1.33 -0.93 15.51
CA GLN A 34 1.14 -0.35 14.17
C GLN A 34 -0.32 0.05 13.87
N ARG A 35 -1.30 -0.72 14.37
CA ARG A 35 -2.73 -0.39 14.21
C ARG A 35 -3.19 0.81 15.04
N GLN A 36 -2.36 1.27 15.97
CA GLN A 36 -2.62 2.43 16.82
C GLN A 36 -1.89 3.68 16.32
N ALA A 37 -1.12 3.56 15.22
CA ALA A 37 -0.38 4.67 14.66
C ALA A 37 -1.32 5.78 14.18
N VAL A 38 -1.00 7.03 14.54
CA VAL A 38 -1.76 8.21 14.14
C VAL A 38 -1.12 8.80 12.87
N PRO A 39 -1.89 9.13 11.82
CA PRO A 39 -1.35 9.75 10.62
C PRO A 39 -0.71 11.12 10.91
N THR A 40 0.49 11.33 10.38
CA THR A 40 1.20 12.62 10.46
C THR A 40 0.85 13.52 9.28
N LEU A 41 1.01 14.84 9.44
CA LEU A 41 0.81 15.80 8.33
C LEU A 41 1.77 15.54 7.16
N ARG A 42 2.99 15.11 7.47
CA ARG A 42 4.00 14.66 6.50
C ARG A 42 4.38 13.23 6.85
N ALA A 43 3.94 12.28 6.04
CA ALA A 43 4.27 10.87 6.21
C ALA A 43 5.62 10.58 5.56
N ASP A 44 6.54 10.01 6.34
CA ASP A 44 7.85 9.57 5.87
C ASP A 44 7.89 8.04 5.79
N LYS A 45 8.58 7.52 4.77
CA LYS A 45 8.81 6.08 4.64
C LYS A 45 9.82 5.59 5.69
N PRO A 46 9.73 4.33 6.15
CA PRO A 46 10.79 3.78 6.99
C PRO A 46 12.12 3.74 6.22
N LEU A 47 13.23 4.00 6.92
CA LEU A 47 14.58 3.93 6.34
C LEU A 47 14.97 2.48 5.99
N VAL A 48 14.46 1.52 6.77
CA VAL A 48 14.60 0.08 6.55
C VAL A 48 13.19 -0.51 6.50
N GLY A 49 12.80 -1.03 5.34
CA GLY A 49 11.49 -1.61 5.09
C GLY A 49 11.56 -3.11 4.78
N THR A 50 10.41 -3.76 4.71
CA THR A 50 10.28 -5.19 4.40
C THR A 50 9.81 -5.47 2.97
N GLY A 51 9.35 -4.43 2.27
CA GLY A 51 8.74 -4.52 0.93
C GLY A 51 7.22 -4.70 0.97
N MET A 52 6.63 -4.91 2.15
CA MET A 52 5.18 -5.03 2.33
C MET A 52 4.46 -3.68 2.35
N GLU A 53 5.18 -2.57 2.50
CA GLU A 53 4.61 -1.22 2.62
C GLU A 53 3.81 -0.82 1.38
N LYS A 54 4.35 -1.10 0.18
CA LYS A 54 3.69 -0.75 -1.08
C LYS A 54 2.42 -1.60 -1.34
N PRO A 55 2.46 -2.95 -1.24
CA PRO A 55 1.26 -3.77 -1.33
C PRO A 55 0.17 -3.31 -0.35
N ILE A 56 0.52 -3.07 0.92
CA ILE A 56 -0.45 -2.64 1.93
C ILE A 56 -1.07 -1.29 1.59
N ALA A 57 -0.26 -0.31 1.17
CA ALA A 57 -0.77 1.00 0.78
C ALA A 57 -1.74 0.92 -0.42
N LEU A 58 -1.44 0.07 -1.40
CA LEU A 58 -2.28 -0.15 -2.58
C LEU A 58 -3.60 -0.88 -2.20
N ASP A 59 -3.48 -1.98 -1.46
CA ASP A 59 -4.60 -2.90 -1.19
C ASP A 59 -5.52 -2.38 -0.06
N SER A 60 -5.05 -1.46 0.78
CA SER A 60 -5.86 -0.82 1.83
C SER A 60 -7.01 0.05 1.28
N GLY A 61 -6.94 0.45 0.01
CA GLY A 61 -7.90 1.38 -0.60
C GLY A 61 -7.75 2.84 -0.16
N VAL A 62 -6.73 3.17 0.64
CA VAL A 62 -6.46 4.55 1.08
C VAL A 62 -5.80 5.36 -0.04
N ALA A 63 -4.94 4.74 -0.83
CA ALA A 63 -4.32 5.37 -1.99
C ALA A 63 -5.27 5.38 -3.19
N VAL A 64 -5.35 6.50 -3.91
CA VAL A 64 -6.08 6.58 -5.19
C VAL A 64 -5.25 5.90 -6.26
N VAL A 65 -5.79 4.86 -6.88
CA VAL A 65 -5.13 4.09 -7.96
C VAL A 65 -5.87 4.34 -9.28
N ALA A 66 -5.11 4.54 -10.35
CA ALA A 66 -5.67 4.64 -11.70
C ALA A 66 -6.20 3.28 -12.16
N LYS A 67 -7.45 3.22 -12.60
CA LYS A 67 -8.08 1.98 -13.08
C LYS A 67 -7.68 1.62 -14.51
N ARG A 68 -7.27 2.62 -15.29
CA ARG A 68 -6.92 2.53 -16.70
C ARG A 68 -5.64 3.32 -16.96
N GLY A 69 -4.90 2.90 -17.96
CA GLY A 69 -3.78 3.65 -18.52
C GLY A 69 -4.27 4.94 -19.17
N GLY A 70 -3.42 5.97 -19.14
CA GLY A 70 -3.74 7.27 -19.68
C GLY A 70 -2.72 8.33 -19.32
N THR A 71 -3.00 9.56 -19.73
CA THR A 71 -2.18 10.73 -19.41
C THR A 71 -2.95 11.68 -18.51
N VAL A 72 -2.30 12.24 -17.50
CA VAL A 72 -2.90 13.25 -16.62
C VAL A 72 -3.17 14.52 -17.42
N GLN A 73 -4.43 14.93 -17.54
CA GLN A 73 -4.84 16.13 -18.26
C GLN A 73 -4.93 17.35 -17.35
N TYR A 74 -5.34 17.13 -16.09
CA TYR A 74 -5.56 18.20 -15.13
C TYR A 74 -5.45 17.69 -13.69
N VAL A 75 -4.91 18.51 -12.79
CA VAL A 75 -4.74 18.21 -11.36
C VAL A 75 -5.06 19.44 -10.53
N ASP A 76 -5.91 19.28 -9.52
CA ASP A 76 -6.04 20.21 -8.40
C ASP A 76 -6.19 19.46 -7.06
N ALA A 77 -6.42 20.20 -5.96
CA ALA A 77 -6.56 19.63 -4.62
C ALA A 77 -7.84 18.80 -4.43
N SER A 78 -8.81 18.91 -5.33
CA SER A 78 -10.12 18.25 -5.23
C SER A 78 -10.25 17.07 -6.18
N ARG A 79 -9.56 17.08 -7.33
CA ARG A 79 -9.65 16.04 -8.35
C ARG A 79 -8.43 15.93 -9.24
N ILE A 80 -8.28 14.74 -9.83
CA ILE A 80 -7.31 14.41 -10.86
C ILE A 80 -8.13 13.93 -12.08
N VAL A 81 -7.88 14.51 -13.25
CA VAL A 81 -8.53 14.14 -14.52
C VAL A 81 -7.51 13.43 -15.40
N ILE A 82 -7.83 12.21 -15.81
CA ILE A 82 -6.97 11.36 -16.63
C ILE A 82 -7.63 11.20 -18.00
N LYS A 83 -6.90 11.53 -19.07
CA LYS A 83 -7.29 11.14 -20.43
C LYS A 83 -6.89 9.68 -20.63
N VAL A 84 -7.88 8.81 -20.64
CA VAL A 84 -7.71 7.36 -20.82
C VAL A 84 -7.23 7.02 -22.23
N ASN A 85 -6.43 5.97 -22.36
CA ASN A 85 -6.00 5.44 -23.65
C ASN A 85 -7.21 4.89 -24.44
N GLU A 86 -7.25 5.13 -25.75
CA GLU A 86 -8.38 4.73 -26.60
C GLU A 86 -8.64 3.21 -26.55
N ASP A 87 -7.58 2.41 -26.49
CA ASP A 87 -7.66 0.93 -26.39
C ASP A 87 -8.33 0.43 -25.10
N GLU A 88 -8.34 1.26 -24.06
CA GLU A 88 -8.89 0.95 -22.73
C GLU A 88 -10.26 1.60 -22.51
N THR A 89 -10.81 2.28 -23.54
CA THR A 89 -12.07 3.02 -23.44
C THR A 89 -13.24 2.12 -23.87
N ILE A 90 -14.28 2.03 -23.03
CA ILE A 90 -15.50 1.28 -23.37
C ILE A 90 -16.53 2.27 -23.94
N ALA A 91 -17.15 1.91 -25.07
CA ALA A 91 -18.17 2.74 -25.69
C ALA A 91 -19.37 2.94 -24.75
N GLY A 92 -19.64 4.20 -24.38
CA GLY A 92 -20.75 4.59 -23.50
C GLY A 92 -20.35 5.02 -22.09
N GLU A 93 -19.08 4.86 -21.69
CA GLU A 93 -18.55 5.47 -20.47
C GLU A 93 -17.94 6.84 -20.78
N ALA A 94 -18.20 7.83 -19.92
CA ALA A 94 -17.42 9.06 -19.93
C ALA A 94 -15.98 8.70 -19.54
N GLY A 95 -15.03 8.96 -20.45
CA GLY A 95 -13.60 8.70 -20.29
C GLY A 95 -13.03 9.25 -18.99
#